data_AF-A0A497AK42-F1
#
_entry.id   AF-A0A497AK42-F1
#
_cell.length_a   1.000
_cell.length_b   1.000
_cell.length_c   1.000
_cell.angle_alpha   90.00
_cell.angle_beta   90.00
_cell.angle_gamma   90.00
#
_symmetry.space_group_name_H-M   'P 1'
#
loop_
_entity.id
_entity.type
_entity.pdbx_description
1 polymer ?
#
loop_
_entity_poly.entity_id
_entity_poly.type
_entity_poly.pdbx_seq_one_letter_code
_entity_poly.pdbx_strand_id
1 'polypeptide(L)' 'MEKKTLIVDKFGAFIGKKSERVQVKVQGKVVEEVPLIHLEQVLCTGKGIAFSTDFV' A
#
# COMPACT_ATOMS: atom_id res chain seq x y z
N MET A 1 -4.54 -15.63 -12.29
CA MET A 1 -4.00 -15.29 -10.96
C MET A 1 -5.13 -14.73 -10.12
N GLU A 2 -5.19 -15.14 -8.86
CA GLU A 2 -6.17 -14.60 -7.91
C GLU A 2 -5.76 -13.17 -7.54
N LYS A 3 -6.70 -12.22 -7.59
CA LYS A 3 -6.47 -10.86 -7.11
C LYS A 3 -6.54 -10.86 -5.59
N LYS A 4 -5.71 -10.04 -4.92
CA LYS A 4 -5.66 -9.95 -3.46
C LYS A 4 -6.07 -8.58 -2.95
N THR A 5 -6.62 -8.56 -1.74
CA THR A 5 -6.80 -7.35 -0.94
C THR A 5 -5.55 -7.10 -0.11
N LEU A 6 -4.98 -5.90 -0.20
CA LEU A 6 -3.86 -5.47 0.65
C LEU A 6 -4.42 -4.71 1.86
N ILE A 7 -4.27 -5.26 3.06
CA ILE A 7 -4.71 -4.61 4.30
C ILE A 7 -3.56 -3.80 4.88
N VAL A 8 -3.79 -2.53 5.20
CA VAL A 8 -2.83 -1.64 5.85
C VAL A 8 -3.40 -1.15 7.17
N ASP A 9 -2.79 -1.56 8.28
CA ASP A 9 -3.27 -1.34 9.64
C ASP A 9 -2.25 -0.66 10.57
N LYS A 10 -1.01 -0.47 10.11
CA LYS A 10 0.08 0.09 10.92
C LYS A 10 0.04 1.62 11.01
N PHE A 11 0.17 2.15 12.22
CA PHE A 11 0.33 3.59 12.44
C PHE A 11 1.60 4.12 11.78
N GLY A 12 1.48 5.28 11.11
CA GLY A 12 2.60 5.89 10.38
C GLY A 12 2.97 5.16 9.09
N ALA A 13 2.07 4.29 8.57
CA ALA A 13 2.24 3.72 7.25
C ALA A 13 2.05 4.77 6.16
N PHE A 14 2.88 4.69 5.12
CA PHE A 14 2.77 5.48 3.91
C PHE A 14 2.60 4.55 2.70
N ILE A 15 1.53 4.76 1.94
CA ILE A 15 1.22 3.99 0.73
C ILE A 15 1.55 4.83 -0.51
N GLY A 16 2.26 4.26 -1.47
CA GLY A 16 2.55 4.95 -2.73
C GLY A 16 2.69 4.00 -3.90
N LYS A 17 2.70 4.55 -5.12
CA LYS A 17 2.99 3.80 -6.34
C LYS A 17 4.44 4.03 -6.76
N LYS A 18 5.15 2.97 -7.14
CA LYS A 18 6.46 3.05 -7.79
C LYS A 18 6.62 1.88 -8.74
N SER A 19 6.98 2.15 -10.00
CA SER A 19 7.26 1.12 -11.01
C SER A 19 6.13 0.09 -11.17
N GLU A 20 4.88 0.56 -11.31
CA GLU A 20 3.66 -0.28 -11.43
C GLU A 20 3.39 -1.21 -10.24
N ARG A 21 3.87 -0.80 -9.06
CA ARG A 21 3.71 -1.53 -7.80
C ARG A 21 3.22 -0.59 -6.71
N VAL A 22 2.32 -1.10 -5.88
CA VAL A 22 1.93 -0.46 -4.63
C VAL A 22 2.96 -0.82 -3.58
N GLN A 23 3.57 0.19 -2.96
CA GLN A 23 4.52 0.05 -1.86
C GLN A 23 3.90 0.56 -0.57
N VAL A 24 4.06 -0.21 0.50
CA VAL A 24 3.77 0.24 1.86
C VAL A 24 5.10 0.47 2.58
N LYS A 25 5.27 1.67 3.14
CA LYS A 25 6.44 2.05 3.92
C LYS A 25 6.06 2.34 5.35
N VAL A 26 6.90 1.92 6.29
CA VAL A 26 6.80 2.29 7.70
C VAL A 26 8.18 2.75 8.14
N GLN A 27 8.26 3.94 8.76
CA GLN A 27 9.54 4.55 9.17
C GLN A 27 10.59 4.58 8.04
N GLY A 28 10.15 4.93 6.83
CA GLY A 28 11.00 5.03 5.64
C GLY A 28 11.41 3.70 5.00
N LYS A 29 11.08 2.54 5.59
CA LYS A 29 11.41 1.22 5.07
C LYS A 29 10.23 0.60 4.34
N VAL A 30 10.45 0.02 3.16
CA VAL A 30 9.43 -0.76 2.45
C VAL A 30 9.17 -2.03 3.23
N VAL A 31 7.92 -2.23 3.66
CA VAL A 31 7.49 -3.41 4.43
C VAL A 31 6.66 -4.37 3.59
N GLU A 32 6.08 -3.90 2.49
CA GLU A 32 5.30 -4.69 1.54
C GLU A 32 5.35 -4.02 0.16
N GLU A 33 5.38 -4.84 -0.90
CA GLU A 33 5.35 -4.37 -2.28
C GLU A 33 4.56 -5.35 -3.16
N VAL A 34 3.53 -4.84 -3.82
CA VAL A 34 2.62 -5.67 -4.62
C VAL A 34 2.46 -5.10 -6.03
N PRO A 35 2.63 -5.91 -7.08
CA PRO A 35 2.25 -5.51 -8.45
C PRO A 35 0.80 -5.08 -8.53
N LEU A 36 0.54 -3.95 -9.20
CA LEU A 36 -0.80 -3.41 -9.31
C LEU A 36 -1.78 -4.41 -9.95
N ILE A 37 -1.31 -5.19 -10.92
CA ILE A 37 -2.09 -6.23 -11.61
C ILE A 37 -2.57 -7.37 -10.69
N HIS A 38 -1.98 -7.54 -9.51
CA HIS A 38 -2.41 -8.54 -8.52
C HIS A 38 -3.35 -7.97 -7.47
N LEU A 39 -3.60 -6.66 -7.45
CA LEU A 39 -4.45 -6.02 -6.46
C LEU A 39 -5.88 -5.90 -6.96
N GLU A 40 -6.81 -6.21 -6.07
CA GLU A 40 -8.22 -5.84 -6.21
C GLU A 40 -8.50 -4.52 -5.52
N GLN A 41 -7.99 -4.36 -4.30
CA GLN A 41 -8.21 -3.19 -3.46
C GLN A 41 -7.09 -3.06 -2.40
N VAL A 42 -6.98 -1.87 -1.84
CA VAL A 42 -6.19 -1.59 -0.64
C VAL A 42 -7.13 -1.13 0.46
N LEU A 43 -7.18 -1.86 1.57
CA LEU A 43 -8.06 -1.60 2.71
C LEU A 43 -7.25 -0.98 3.86
N CYS A 44 -7.47 0.30 4.13
CA CYS A 44 -6.86 1.02 5.23
C CYS A 44 -7.74 0.93 6.48
N THR A 45 -7.30 0.19 7.50
CA THR A 45 -8.04 0.02 8.77
C THR A 45 -7.38 0.74 9.95
N GLY A 46 -6.11 1.11 9.82
CA GLY A 46 -5.33 1.78 10.86
C GLY A 46 -5.50 3.31 10.90
N LYS A 47 -4.97 3.94 11.95
CA LYS A 47 -4.90 5.41 12.09
C LYS A 47 -3.55 5.94 11.63
N GLY A 48 -3.52 7.21 11.19
CA GLY A 48 -2.27 7.86 10.79
C GLY A 48 -1.62 7.21 9.56
N ILE A 49 -2.44 6.64 8.67
CA ILE A 49 -2.02 6.13 7.37
C ILE A 49 -2.07 7.29 6.38
N ALA A 50 -0.99 7.51 5.66
CA ALA A 50 -0.90 8.47 4.58
C ALA A 50 -0.73 7.76 3.24
N PHE A 51 -1.11 8.42 2.16
CA PHE A 51 -0.90 7.92 0.81
C PHE A 51 -0.55 9.06 -0.14
N SER A 52 0.24 8.75 -1.17
CA SER A 52 0.57 9.72 -2.22
C SER A 52 -0.65 10.01 -3.09
N THR A 53 -0.76 11.24 -3.60
CA THR A 53 -1.79 11.58 -4.59
C THR A 53 -1.70 10.74 -5.86
N ASP A 54 -0.51 10.37 -6.32
CA ASP A 54 -0.30 9.47 -7.48
C ASP A 54 -0.75 8.01 -7.25
N PHE A 55 -1.04 7.65 -5.99
CA PHE A 55 -1.54 6.31 -5.66
C PHE A 55 -3.07 6.23 -5.74
N VAL A 56 -3.78 7.34 -5.54
CA VAL A 56 -5.25 7.42 -5.59
C VAL A 56 -5.70 7.68 -7.02
#